data_AF-A0A1M5CJY0-F1
#
_entry.id   AF-A0A1M5CJY0-F1
#
_cell.length_a   1.000
_cell.length_b   1.000
_cell.length_c   1.000
_cell.angle_alpha   90.00
_cell.angle_beta   90.00
_cell.angle_gamma   90.00
#
_symmetry.space_group_name_H-M   'P 1'
#
loop_
_entity.id
_entity.type
_entity.pdbx_description
1 polymer ?
#
loop_
_entity_poly.entity_id
_entity_poly.type
_entity_poly.pdbx_seq_one_letter_code
_entity_poly.pdbx_strand_id
1 'polypeptide(L)'
;MPGHDPAPLDVLRECQDREFSSDGIPMLLALVDERGAVPGAGPVPAPGTAATGAALARTFDAYRRALTPSAREGDMGCVISVLQAVAYDDFGREARS
;
A
#
# COMPACT_ATOMS: atom_id res chain seq x y z
N MET A 1 17.83 -11.90 -15.86
CA MET A 1 17.01 -10.84 -16.48
C MET A 1 16.75 -9.81 -15.41
N PRO A 2 17.09 -8.52 -15.60
CA PRO A 2 16.75 -7.52 -14.60
C PRO A 2 15.22 -7.55 -14.45
N GLY A 3 14.74 -7.93 -13.25
CA GLY A 3 13.32 -7.94 -12.95
C GLY A 3 12.82 -6.52 -13.08
N HIS A 4 11.99 -6.26 -14.08
CA HIS A 4 11.29 -5.00 -14.16
C HIS A 4 10.23 -5.07 -13.06
N ASP A 5 10.32 -4.19 -12.06
CA ASP A 5 9.24 -4.03 -11.09
C ASP A 5 7.94 -3.81 -11.88
N PRO A 6 6.87 -4.57 -11.59
CA PRO A 6 5.65 -4.49 -12.39
C PRO A 6 5.05 -3.08 -12.30
N ALA A 7 4.41 -2.65 -13.39
CA ALA A 7 3.77 -1.35 -13.39
C ALA A 7 2.62 -1.32 -12.37
N PRO A 8 2.41 -0.23 -11.61
CA PRO A 8 1.35 -0.13 -10.60
C PRO A 8 -0.05 -0.49 -11.10
N LEU A 9 -0.35 -0.20 -12.37
CA LEU A 9 -1.63 -0.55 -12.99
C LEU A 9 -1.80 -2.06 -13.17
N ASP A 10 -0.74 -2.77 -13.53
CA ASP A 10 -0.77 -4.22 -13.72
C ASP A 10 -0.93 -4.91 -12.36
N VAL A 11 -0.24 -4.40 -11.33
CA VAL A 11 -0.42 -4.85 -9.94
C VAL A 11 -1.84 -4.64 -9.44
N LEU A 12 -2.45 -3.49 -9.73
CA LEU A 12 -3.84 -3.22 -9.35
C LEU A 12 -4.81 -4.19 -10.06
N ARG A 13 -4.59 -4.45 -11.36
CA ARG A 13 -5.40 -5.41 -12.12
C ARG A 13 -5.28 -6.81 -11.55
N GLU A 14 -4.05 -7.28 -11.33
CA GLU A 14 -3.81 -8.58 -10.68
C GLU A 14 -4.50 -8.67 -9.32
N CYS A 15 -4.48 -7.59 -8.52
CA CYS A 15 -5.17 -7.53 -7.24
C CYS A 15 -6.70 -7.61 -7.40
N GLN A 16 -7.28 -6.94 -8.40
CA GLN A 16 -8.73 -6.84 -8.61
C GLN A 16 -9.31 -8.09 -9.29
N ASP A 17 -8.50 -8.82 -10.06
CA ASP A 17 -8.89 -10.08 -10.68
C ASP A 17 -8.98 -11.24 -9.67
N ARG A 18 -8.61 -11.00 -8.40
CA ARG A 18 -8.69 -12.02 -7.34
C ARG A 18 -10.13 -12.29 -6.94
N GLU A 19 -10.49 -13.57 -6.98
CA GLU A 19 -11.72 -14.05 -6.39
C GLU A 19 -11.54 -14.23 -4.88
N PHE A 20 -12.10 -13.33 -4.06
CA PHE A 20 -12.02 -13.45 -2.60
C PHE A 20 -12.77 -14.67 -2.04
N SER A 21 -13.59 -15.33 -2.87
CA SER A 21 -14.30 -16.57 -2.56
C SER A 21 -13.34 -17.76 -2.35
N SER A 22 -12.17 -17.76 -3.00
CA SER A 22 -11.17 -18.84 -2.91
C SER A 22 -9.98 -18.49 -2.00
N ASP A 23 -9.66 -17.21 -1.83
CA ASP A 23 -8.43 -16.75 -1.18
C ASP A 23 -8.59 -16.28 0.28
N GLY A 24 -9.84 -16.10 0.76
CA GLY A 24 -10.11 -15.33 1.97
C GLY A 24 -9.92 -13.82 1.75
N ILE A 25 -10.51 -12.99 2.62
CA ILE A 25 -10.43 -11.53 2.49
C ILE A 25 -9.13 -11.02 3.14
N PRO A 26 -8.18 -10.45 2.39
CA PRO A 26 -7.01 -9.82 2.98
C PRO A 26 -7.44 -8.56 3.76
N MET A 27 -7.21 -8.57 5.08
CA MET A 27 -7.39 -7.38 5.93
C MET A 27 -6.08 -6.60 6.02
N LEU A 28 -6.13 -5.32 5.62
CA LEU A 28 -5.08 -4.35 5.92
C LEU A 28 -5.55 -3.42 7.04
N LEU A 29 -4.78 -3.32 8.12
CA LEU A 29 -4.97 -2.30 9.17
C LEU A 29 -3.91 -1.22 9.01
N ALA A 30 -4.31 -0.05 8.54
CA ALA A 30 -3.46 1.13 8.52
C ALA A 30 -3.92 2.12 9.60
N LEU A 31 -2.99 2.53 10.47
CA LEU A 31 -3.23 3.59 11.45
C LEU A 31 -2.75 4.91 10.85
N VAL A 32 -3.70 5.78 10.51
CA VAL A 32 -3.43 7.13 10.03
C VAL A 32 -3.78 8.11 11.14
N ASP A 33 -2.85 8.98 11.49
CA ASP A 33 -3.07 10.05 12.48
C ASP A 33 -3.55 11.32 11.77
N GLU A 34 -4.84 11.61 11.93
CA GLU A 34 -5.53 12.78 11.34
C GLU A 34 -5.18 14.10 12.06
N ARG A 35 -4.44 14.08 13.18
CA ARG A 35 -4.30 15.23 14.09
C ARG A 35 -3.05 16.08 13.91
N GLY A 36 -2.11 15.66 13.05
CA GLY A 36 -0.81 16.31 12.89
C GLY A 36 0.13 16.07 14.08
N ALA A 37 1.43 15.95 13.77
CA ALA A 37 2.58 15.69 14.66
C ALA A 37 2.27 14.98 15.99
N VAL A 38 2.50 13.67 16.00
CA VAL A 38 2.42 12.79 17.19
C VAL A 38 3.07 13.44 18.42
N PRO A 39 2.34 13.69 19.51
CA PRO A 39 2.94 14.02 20.79
C PRO A 39 3.77 12.82 21.26
N GLY A 40 5.09 12.97 21.36
CA GLY A 40 5.99 11.88 21.79
C GLY A 40 5.70 11.41 23.22
N ALA A 41 6.06 10.20 23.66
CA ALA A 41 6.69 9.07 22.99
C ALA A 41 5.82 7.85 23.31
N GLY A 42 5.13 7.32 22.31
CA GLY A 42 4.68 5.92 22.34
C GLY A 42 5.89 4.98 22.44
N PRO A 43 5.68 3.67 22.67
CA PRO A 43 6.78 2.72 22.79
C PRO A 43 7.80 2.94 21.68
N VAL A 44 9.09 3.01 22.07
CA VAL A 44 10.19 3.21 21.13
C VAL A 44 10.02 2.18 20.01
N PRO A 45 9.85 2.63 18.74
CA PRO A 45 9.68 1.70 17.64
C PRO A 45 10.86 0.72 17.63
N ALA A 46 10.60 -0.55 17.32
CA ALA A 46 11.68 -1.51 17.18
C ALA A 46 12.73 -0.96 16.18
N PRO A 47 14.03 -1.26 16.38
CA PRO A 47 15.06 -0.82 15.45
C PRO A 47 14.65 -1.16 14.01
N GLY A 48 14.63 -0.16 13.13
CA GLY A 48 14.23 -0.32 11.73
C GLY A 48 12.77 0.03 11.41
N THR A 49 11.84 0.08 12.37
CA THR A 49 10.41 0.36 12.11
C THR A 49 10.19 1.71 11.42
N ALA A 50 10.91 2.76 11.82
CA ALA A 50 10.82 4.07 11.17
C ALA A 50 11.29 4.03 9.70
N ALA A 51 12.31 3.23 9.40
CA ALA A 51 12.82 3.07 8.05
C ALA A 51 11.81 2.30 7.17
N THR A 52 11.19 1.24 7.72
CA THR A 52 10.11 0.49 7.06
C THR A 52 8.91 1.39 6.76
N GLY A 53 8.46 2.19 7.74
CA GLY A 53 7.35 3.13 7.54
C GLY A 53 7.65 4.17 6.44
N ALA A 54 8.87 4.72 6.43
CA ALA A 54 9.29 5.65 5.39
C ALA A 54 9.40 5.00 4.00
N ALA A 55 9.77 3.72 3.92
CA ALA A 55 9.78 2.98 2.66
C ALA A 55 8.36 2.75 2.13
N LEU A 56 7.44 2.28 2.98
CA LEU A 56 6.04 2.07 2.62
C LEU A 56 5.37 3.37 2.17
N ALA A 57 5.63 4.49 2.85
CA ALA A 57 5.10 5.79 2.45
C ALA A 57 5.58 6.21 1.04
N ARG A 58 6.86 5.98 0.72
CA ARG A 58 7.40 6.25 -0.62
C ARG A 58 6.76 5.37 -1.70
N THR A 59 6.57 4.08 -1.41
CA THR A 59 5.89 3.15 -2.32
C THR A 59 4.45 3.60 -2.56
N PHE A 60 3.72 3.92 -1.49
CA PHE A 60 2.36 4.43 -1.59
C PHE A 60 2.26 5.69 -2.45
N ASP A 61 3.15 6.66 -2.25
CA ASP A 61 3.18 7.88 -3.06
C ASP A 61 3.49 7.60 -4.54
N ALA A 62 4.37 6.64 -4.84
CA ALA A 62 4.66 6.23 -6.21
C ALA A 62 3.41 5.63 -6.89
N TYR A 63 2.72 4.72 -6.21
CA TYR A 63 1.47 4.13 -6.71
C TYR A 63 0.38 5.18 -6.89
N ARG A 64 0.22 6.09 -5.93
CA ARG A 64 -0.76 7.18 -6.02
C ARG A 64 -0.53 8.08 -7.24
N ARG A 65 0.73 8.47 -7.49
CA ARG A 65 1.07 9.28 -8.67
C ARG A 65 0.80 8.55 -9.98
N ALA A 66 1.04 7.25 -10.02
CA ALA A 66 0.85 6.44 -11.22
C ALA A 66 -0.63 6.12 -11.50
N LEU A 67 -1.39 5.74 -10.47
CA LEU A 67 -2.76 5.25 -10.60
C LEU A 67 -3.79 6.37 -10.63
N THR A 68 -3.54 7.46 -9.91
CA THR A 68 -4.55 8.50 -9.66
C THR A 68 -4.02 9.90 -9.94
N PRO A 69 -3.45 10.17 -11.14
CA PRO A 69 -2.79 11.45 -11.45
C PRO A 69 -3.76 12.65 -11.45
N SER A 70 -5.04 12.39 -11.68
CA SER A 70 -6.09 13.42 -11.76
C SER A 70 -7.09 13.34 -10.61
N ALA A 71 -6.80 12.56 -9.56
CA ALA A 71 -7.72 12.43 -8.44
C ALA A 71 -7.78 13.73 -7.63
N ARG A 72 -8.99 14.06 -7.18
CA ARG A 72 -9.19 15.14 -6.20
C ARG A 72 -8.56 14.76 -4.87
N GLU A 73 -8.09 15.76 -4.13
CA GLU A 73 -7.60 15.56 -2.77
C GLU A 73 -8.72 14.95 -1.89
N GLY A 74 -8.37 13.94 -1.09
CA GLY A 74 -9.33 13.22 -0.25
C GLY A 74 -10.31 12.29 -1.00
N ASP A 75 -10.06 11.93 -2.26
CA ASP A 75 -10.85 10.89 -2.92
C ASP A 75 -10.58 9.50 -2.33
N MET A 76 -11.46 9.09 -1.41
CA MET A 76 -11.30 7.82 -0.71
C MET A 76 -11.34 6.60 -1.65
N GLY A 77 -12.05 6.65 -2.78
CA GLY A 77 -12.08 5.52 -3.73
C GLY A 77 -10.73 5.33 -4.42
N CYS A 78 -10.07 6.45 -4.75
CA CYS A 78 -8.70 6.46 -5.26
C CYS A 78 -7.71 5.96 -4.21
N VAL A 79 -7.81 6.45 -2.98
CA VAL A 79 -6.95 6.01 -1.86
C VAL A 79 -7.08 4.51 -1.60
N ILE A 80 -8.31 3.97 -1.58
CA ILE A 80 -8.57 2.54 -1.39
C ILE A 80 -7.91 1.72 -2.51
N SER A 81 -8.03 2.15 -3.77
CA SER A 81 -7.43 1.44 -4.91
C SER A 81 -5.90 1.41 -4.81
N VAL A 82 -5.29 2.52 -4.42
CA VAL A 82 -3.84 2.60 -4.19
C VAL A 82 -3.42 1.69 -3.02
N LEU A 83 -4.16 1.69 -1.92
CA LEU A 83 -3.89 0.81 -0.77
C LEU A 83 -4.00 -0.67 -1.16
N GLN A 84 -4.99 -1.06 -1.95
CA GLN A 84 -5.15 -2.42 -2.45
C GLN A 84 -3.93 -2.87 -3.26
N ALA A 85 -3.50 -2.04 -4.21
CA ALA A 85 -2.36 -2.36 -5.07
C ALA A 85 -1.05 -2.48 -4.26
N VAL A 86 -0.77 -1.53 -3.36
CA VAL A 86 0.43 -1.55 -2.50
C VAL A 86 0.42 -2.75 -1.55
N ALA A 87 -0.72 -3.02 -0.92
CA ALA A 87 -0.86 -4.17 -0.01
C ALA A 87 -0.68 -5.49 -0.74
N TYR A 88 -1.23 -5.60 -1.95
CA TYR A 88 -1.06 -6.79 -2.78
C TYR A 88 0.39 -6.97 -3.21
N ASP A 89 1.07 -5.90 -3.61
CA ASP A 89 2.47 -5.97 -4.03
C ASP A 89 3.40 -6.42 -2.90
N ASP A 90 3.24 -5.83 -1.71
CA ASP A 90 4.12 -6.03 -0.57
C ASP A 90 3.84 -7.34 0.19
N PHE A 91 2.58 -7.80 0.22
CA PHE A 91 2.18 -8.94 1.05
C PHE A 91 1.49 -10.08 0.30
N GLY A 92 0.89 -9.80 -0.86
CA GLY A 92 0.03 -10.75 -1.56
C GLY A 92 0.71 -11.51 -2.69
N ARG A 93 1.75 -10.95 -3.32
CA ARG A 93 2.37 -11.52 -4.52
C ARG A 93 3.32 -12.68 -4.23
N GLU A 94 4.05 -12.67 -3.12
CA GLU A 94 5.03 -13.71 -2.77
C GLU A 94 4.40 -15.02 -2.27
N ALA A 95 3.14 -15.02 -1.81
CA ALA A 95 2.45 -16.23 -1.33
C ALA A 95 2.20 -17.29 -2.44
N ARG A 96 2.64 -17.04 -3.69
CA ARG A 96 2.47 -17.91 -4.86
C ARG A 96 3.76 -18.48 -5.45
N SER A 97 4.93 -18.30 -4.84
CA SER A 97 6.21 -18.86 -5.32
C SER A 97 6.54 -20.22 -4.71
#